data_AF-A0A845ZBD1-F1
#
_entry.id   AF-A0A845ZBD1-F1
#
_cell.length_a   1.000
_cell.length_b   1.000
_cell.length_c   1.000
_cell.angle_alpha   90.00
_cell.angle_beta   90.00
_cell.angle_gamma   90.00
#
_symmetry.space_group_name_H-M   'P 1'
#
loop_
_entity.id
_entity.type
_entity.pdbx_description
1 polymer ?
#
loop_
_entity_poly.entity_id
_entity_poly.type
_entity_poly.pdbx_seq_one_letter_code
_entity_poly.pdbx_strand_id
1 'polypeptide(L)' 'MHKSQTNENIFISPSSIAIALSMTYNGARGKTQTAIAKTLNFQEMSLEEINQANQQLGNLLDSLN' A
#
# COMPACT_ATOMS: atom_id res chain seq x y z
N MET A 1 29.29 4.47 0.72
CA MET A 1 29.22 5.56 -0.29
C MET A 1 27.80 5.64 -0.79
N HIS A 2 27.01 6.63 -0.34
CA HIS A 2 25.70 6.92 -0.92
C HIS A 2 25.95 7.66 -2.25
N LYS A 3 25.68 7.00 -3.38
CA LYS A 3 25.51 7.71 -4.65
C LYS A 3 24.24 8.54 -4.51
N SER A 4 24.36 9.83 -4.26
CA SER A 4 23.23 10.75 -4.35
C SER A 4 22.80 10.79 -5.81
N GLN A 5 21.71 10.11 -6.14
CA GLN A 5 21.05 10.13 -7.45
C GLN A 5 20.27 11.43 -7.64
N THR A 6 20.90 12.57 -7.37
CA THR A 6 20.21 13.87 -7.28
C THR A 6 19.66 14.35 -8.63
N ASN A 7 20.02 13.70 -9.74
CA ASN A 7 19.63 14.07 -11.11
C ASN A 7 19.02 12.92 -11.94
N GLU A 8 18.60 11.81 -11.32
CA GLU A 8 17.90 10.74 -12.05
C GLU A 8 16.38 10.88 -11.90
N ASN A 9 15.64 10.58 -12.98
CA ASN A 9 14.17 10.57 -12.93
C ASN A 9 13.69 9.49 -11.98
N ILE A 10 12.83 9.85 -11.04
CA ILE A 10 12.18 8.90 -10.12
C ILE A 10 10.76 8.67 -10.63
N PHE A 11 10.47 7.44 -11.02
CA PHE A 11 9.12 7.00 -11.38
C PHE A 11 8.70 5.84 -10.47
N ILE A 12 7.63 6.04 -9.71
CA ILE A 12 7.08 5.05 -8.80
C ILE A 12 5.55 5.00 -8.93
N SER A 13 4.96 3.86 -8.58
CA SER A 13 3.51 3.71 -8.44
C SER A 13 3.15 3.55 -6.95
N PRO A 14 2.78 4.66 -6.26
CA PRO A 14 2.38 4.59 -4.86
C PRO A 14 1.20 3.64 -4.64
N SER A 15 0.22 3.63 -5.54
CA SER A 15 -0.96 2.77 -5.44
C SER A 15 -0.59 1.28 -5.51
N SER A 16 0.31 0.88 -6.41
CA SER A 16 0.76 -0.52 -6.49
C SER A 16 1.47 -0.96 -5.20
N ILE A 17 2.30 -0.08 -4.63
CA ILE A 17 3.01 -0.35 -3.36
C ILE A 17 2.01 -0.48 -2.21
N ALA A 18 1.04 0.43 -2.12
CA ALA A 18 0.01 0.40 -1.08
C ALA A 18 -0.84 -0.87 -1.14
N ILE A 19 -1.30 -1.27 -2.33
CA ILE A 19 -2.09 -2.51 -2.52
C ILE A 19 -1.28 -3.75 -2.10
N ALA A 20 -0.02 -3.84 -2.51
CA ALA A 20 0.86 -4.97 -2.15
C ALA A 20 1.09 -5.06 -0.63
N LEU A 21 1.36 -3.91 0.01
CA LEU A 21 1.51 -3.85 1.47
C LEU A 21 0.18 -4.14 2.19
N SER A 22 -0.95 -3.76 1.62
CA SER A 22 -2.27 -4.09 2.17
C SER A 22 -2.57 -5.60 2.09
N MET A 23 -2.19 -6.28 1.01
CA MET A 23 -2.26 -7.74 0.96
C MET A 23 -1.35 -8.37 2.02
N THR A 24 -0.15 -7.82 2.23
CA THR A 24 0.79 -8.29 3.26
C THR A 24 0.25 -8.03 4.67
N TYR A 25 -0.44 -6.92 4.89
CA TYR A 25 -1.09 -6.55 6.15
C TYR A 25 -2.08 -7.61 6.63
N ASN A 26 -2.84 -8.23 5.73
CA ASN A 26 -3.77 -9.32 6.05
C ASN A 26 -3.09 -10.52 6.76
N GLY A 27 -1.88 -10.87 6.31
CA GLY A 27 -1.08 -11.96 6.88
C GLY A 27 -0.22 -11.57 8.08
N ALA A 28 0.05 -10.27 8.27
CA ALA A 28 0.93 -9.77 9.33
C ALA A 28 0.29 -9.86 10.71
N ARG A 29 1.10 -9.96 11.77
CA ARG A 29 0.66 -9.95 13.17
C ARG A 29 1.56 -9.08 14.05
N GLY A 30 1.03 -8.66 15.20
CA GLY A 30 1.76 -7.92 16.22
C GLY A 30 2.43 -6.66 15.66
N LYS A 31 3.70 -6.43 16.01
CA LYS A 31 4.46 -5.23 15.64
C LYS A 31 4.54 -5.00 14.13
N THR A 32 4.64 -6.08 13.33
CA THR A 32 4.68 -5.98 11.87
C THR A 32 3.37 -5.44 11.32
N GLN A 33 2.25 -5.95 11.81
CA GLN A 33 0.92 -5.47 11.41
C GLN A 33 0.74 -4.00 11.79
N THR A 34 1.10 -3.62 13.03
CA THR A 34 1.03 -2.23 13.51
C THR A 34 1.88 -1.27 12.68
N ALA A 35 3.09 -1.68 12.29
CA ALA A 35 3.97 -0.86 11.46
C ALA A 35 3.36 -0.60 10.07
N ILE A 36 2.83 -1.65 9.42
CA ILE A 36 2.17 -1.49 8.11
C ILE A 36 0.92 -0.61 8.24
N ALA A 37 0.10 -0.81 9.27
CA ALA A 37 -1.07 0.03 9.51
C ALA A 37 -0.71 1.51 9.68
N LYS A 38 0.37 1.80 10.42
CA LYS A 38 0.85 3.18 10.59
C LYS A 38 1.39 3.78 9.29
N THR A 39 2.14 3.01 8.52
CA THR A 39 2.71 3.46 7.24
C THR A 39 1.62 3.78 6.21
N LEU A 40 0.55 2.98 6.17
CA LEU A 40 -0.57 3.14 5.23
C LEU A 40 -1.76 3.93 5.81
N ASN A 41 -1.66 4.39 7.06
CA ASN A 41 -2.71 5.12 7.77
C ASN A 41 -4.04 4.34 7.93
N PHE A 42 -3.96 3.05 8.24
CA PHE A 42 -5.09 2.14 8.42
C PHE A 42 -5.57 2.01 9.87
N GLN A 43 -4.99 2.75 10.83
CA GLN A 43 -5.21 2.51 12.26
C GLN A 43 -6.68 2.65 12.73
N GLU A 44 -7.49 3.40 11.99
CA GLU A 44 -8.91 3.64 12.29
C GLU A 44 -9.86 2.86 11.36
N MET A 45 -9.33 1.93 10.56
CA MET A 45 -10.09 1.12 9.61
C MET A 45 -10.04 -0.36 10.01
N SER A 46 -11.15 -1.05 9.84
CA SER A 46 -11.20 -2.51 9.94
C SER A 46 -10.52 -3.17 8.73
N LEU A 47 -10.08 -4.42 8.91
CA LEU A 47 -9.48 -5.20 7.82
C LEU A 47 -10.44 -5.38 6.64
N GLU A 48 -11.73 -5.57 6.94
CA GLU A 48 -12.79 -5.70 5.93
C GLU A 48 -12.91 -4.43 5.07
N GLU A 49 -12.96 -3.25 5.70
CA GLU A 49 -13.05 -1.96 4.99
C GLU A 49 -11.84 -1.73 4.08
N ILE A 50 -10.64 -2.05 4.57
CA ILE A 50 -9.41 -1.95 3.79
C ILE A 50 -9.44 -2.89 2.57
N ASN A 51 -9.88 -4.14 2.76
CA ASN A 51 -9.96 -5.12 1.68
C ASN A 51 -11.00 -4.73 0.64
N GLN A 52 -12.18 -4.28 1.07
CA GLN A 52 -13.24 -3.79 0.19
C GLN A 52 -12.78 -2.57 -0.62
N ALA A 53 -12.14 -1.60 0.04
CA ALA A 53 -11.62 -0.41 -0.64
C ALA A 53 -10.58 -0.76 -1.71
N ASN A 54 -9.63 -1.66 -1.40
CA ASN A 54 -8.63 -2.10 -2.39
C ASN A 54 -9.25 -2.88 -3.56
N GLN A 55 -10.26 -3.72 -3.30
CA GLN A 55 -10.97 -4.44 -4.36
C GLN A 55 -11.72 -3.46 -5.28
N GLN A 56 -12.42 -2.48 -4.71
CA GLN A 56 -13.11 -1.44 -5.46
C GLN A 56 -12.14 -0.60 -6.30
N LEU A 57 -11.01 -0.21 -5.72
CA LEU A 57 -9.96 0.51 -6.45
C LEU A 57 -9.40 -0.34 -7.61
N GLY A 58 -9.14 -1.63 -7.39
CA GLY A 58 -8.70 -2.54 -8.44
C GLY A 58 -9.69 -2.61 -9.60
N ASN A 59 -10.97 -2.85 -9.30
CA ASN A 59 -12.03 -2.89 -10.31
C ASN A 59 -12.15 -1.57 -11.08
N LEU A 60 -12.04 -0.43 -10.39
CA LEU A 60 -12.07 0.88 -11.04
C LEU A 60 -10.91 1.03 -12.02
N LEU A 61 -9.69 0.71 -11.60
CA LEU A 61 -8.49 0.81 -12.45
C LEU A 61 -8.57 -0.14 -13.66
N ASP A 62 -9.10 -1.34 -13.48
CA ASP A 62 -9.32 -2.29 -14.58
C ASP A 62 -10.32 -1.75 -15.62
N SER A 63 -11.36 -1.03 -15.16
CA SER A 63 -12.37 -0.43 -16.05
C SER A 63 -11.88 0.77 -16.87
N LEU A 64 -10.70 1.32 -16.55
CA LEU A 64 -10.10 2.45 -17.27
C LEU A 64 -9.24 2.01 -18.47
N ASN A 65 -9.03 0.70 -18.64
CA ASN A 65 -8.33 0.09 -19.78
C ASN A 65 -9.31 -0.35 -20.88
#